data_AF-A0A5D2WFK3-F1
#
_entry.id   AF-A0A5D2WFK3-F1
#
_cell.length_a   1.000
_cell.length_b   1.000
_cell.length_c   1.000
_cell.angle_alpha   90.00
_cell.angle_beta   90.00
_cell.angle_gamma   90.00
#
_symmetry.space_group_name_H-M   'P 1'
#
loop_
_entity.id
_entity.type
_entity.pdbx_description
1 polymer ?
#
loop_
_entity_poly.entity_id
_entity_poly.type
_entity_poly.pdbx_seq_one_letter_code
_entity_poly.pdbx_strand_id
1 'polypeptide(L)'
;MGNTCLRSFKGNNHFQGYNTTTGTNLAPSISPTANTMRRAFDHQAHFVLGRKTPNIHELYTFGRKLGQGQFGITYLCTDISTGIEYACKSISKRKLIRKEDVEDVRREIQIMHHLAGHKNIVSIKGAYEDTLYVYIVMEFCSGGELFDRIIQRGHYSERKAAELTKIIVGVIEVCHSLGVMHRDLKPENFLLVNKDDDFSLKAIDFGLSAFFKPGEIFSDVVGSPYYVAPEVLLKHYGPEADIWSAGVILYILLCGLPPFWAETIQGIFAAVLKGHIDFSSYPWPLISDSAKDLIRKMLCIHPSERLTAHEVLCHPWICKNGVAPDKALDPAILSRLKQFSAMNKLKKMALRVIAESLSEEEIAGLREIFTAMDTGKSGAITFDELKAGLQRYGATLKDTEIQDLMNAADVSNSGTIDYGEFIAATIHLNKLERKEHLVAAFQYFDKDKSGYITIGELKQACAELNMKNVLLEDIIQEVDQDNDGRIDYAEFVAMMQKGNAGVGRRPMRNSLNMSIRDVPGSQ
;
A
#
# COMPACT_ATOMS: atom_id res chain seq x y z
N MET A 1 -9.15 22.66 -55.09
CA MET A 1 -9.70 23.95 -54.62
C MET A 1 -9.10 24.16 -53.24
N GLY A 2 -8.29 25.16 -52.89
CA GLY A 2 -7.95 26.47 -53.46
C GLY A 2 -7.71 27.36 -52.23
N ASN A 3 -6.49 27.41 -51.68
CA ASN A 3 -5.33 28.25 -52.02
C ASN A 3 -5.18 29.47 -51.09
N THR A 4 -4.02 29.53 -50.40
CA THR A 4 -3.22 30.73 -50.06
C THR A 4 -3.82 31.91 -49.26
N CYS A 5 -3.10 32.34 -48.21
CA CYS A 5 -2.28 33.56 -48.31
C CYS A 5 -1.13 33.61 -47.26
N LEU A 6 0.12 33.66 -47.74
CA LEU A 6 1.28 34.16 -46.96
C LEU A 6 1.46 35.65 -47.23
N ARG A 7 1.94 36.41 -46.24
CA ARG A 7 2.81 37.58 -46.51
C ARG A 7 3.96 37.69 -45.51
N SER A 8 5.15 37.90 -46.07
CA SER A 8 6.41 38.22 -45.41
C SER A 8 7.01 39.45 -46.09
N PHE A 9 7.62 40.36 -45.32
CA PHE A 9 8.63 41.34 -45.74
C PHE A 9 9.49 41.63 -44.48
N LYS A 10 10.80 41.34 -44.48
CA LYS A 10 11.92 42.27 -44.81
C LYS A 10 11.74 43.66 -44.17
N GLY A 11 12.64 44.23 -43.35
CA GLY A 11 14.00 43.86 -42.94
C GLY A 11 15.01 44.95 -43.34
N ASN A 12 15.90 45.39 -42.43
CA ASN A 12 17.18 46.03 -42.80
C ASN A 12 18.18 46.18 -41.64
N ASN A 13 19.47 46.21 -41.98
CA ASN A 13 20.61 46.42 -41.07
C ASN A 13 20.87 47.90 -40.79
N HIS A 14 21.51 48.23 -39.65
CA HIS A 14 22.67 49.13 -39.68
C HIS A 14 23.65 48.94 -38.50
N PHE A 15 24.84 49.53 -38.64
CA PHE A 15 26.11 49.15 -38.01
C PHE A 15 26.77 50.37 -37.34
N GLN A 16 27.92 50.18 -36.66
CA GLN A 16 28.80 51.19 -36.03
C GLN A 16 28.31 51.75 -34.66
N GLY A 17 29.17 52.08 -33.69
CA GLY A 17 30.63 51.87 -33.58
C GLY A 17 31.34 52.89 -32.65
N TYR A 18 32.35 52.44 -31.89
CA TYR A 18 33.37 53.24 -31.14
C TYR A 18 32.85 54.14 -29.98
N ASN A 19 33.45 54.13 -28.77
CA ASN A 19 34.80 54.64 -28.51
C ASN A 19 35.41 54.18 -27.16
N THR A 20 36.74 54.28 -27.08
CA THR A 20 37.65 53.96 -25.94
C THR A 20 38.16 55.21 -25.21
N THR A 21 38.43 55.12 -23.91
CA THR A 21 39.56 55.76 -23.14
C THR A 21 39.46 55.35 -21.66
N THR A 22 40.32 54.50 -21.09
CA THR A 22 41.62 54.80 -20.40
C THR A 22 41.54 55.72 -19.16
N GLY A 23 41.88 55.18 -17.98
CA GLY A 23 42.11 55.90 -16.72
C GLY A 23 42.88 55.03 -15.71
N THR A 24 43.91 55.58 -15.06
CA THR A 24 44.98 54.83 -14.38
C THR A 24 44.89 54.73 -12.86
N ASN A 25 45.49 53.67 -12.30
CA ASN A 25 46.18 53.56 -11.00
C ASN A 25 45.56 54.13 -9.72
N LEU A 26 45.43 53.29 -8.69
CA LEU A 26 46.28 53.33 -7.47
C LEU A 26 45.82 52.26 -6.46
N ALA A 27 46.79 51.59 -5.83
CA ALA A 27 46.56 50.73 -4.67
C ALA A 27 47.21 51.36 -3.43
N PRO A 28 46.60 51.20 -2.25
CA PRO A 28 47.34 51.15 -1.00
C PRO A 28 47.05 49.85 -0.22
N SER A 29 48.11 49.23 0.28
CA SER A 29 48.05 48.05 1.16
C SER A 29 47.67 48.43 2.59
N ILE A 30 46.68 47.73 3.18
CA ILE A 30 46.44 47.72 4.63
C ILE A 30 46.28 46.25 5.09
N SER A 31 46.80 45.97 6.28
CA SER A 31 46.96 44.64 6.90
C SER A 31 45.63 43.94 7.26
N PRO A 32 45.64 42.59 7.43
CA PRO A 32 44.42 41.82 7.61
C PRO A 32 43.88 41.92 9.05
N THR A 33 42.73 42.57 9.23
CA THR A 33 41.91 42.39 10.43
C THR A 33 40.97 41.21 10.26
N ALA A 34 40.96 40.32 11.26
CA ALA A 34 40.16 39.11 11.26
C ALA A 34 38.67 39.43 11.24
N ASN A 35 38.03 39.22 10.08
CA ASN A 35 36.57 39.13 10.00
C ASN A 35 36.20 37.73 9.54
N THR A 36 35.95 36.88 10.54
CA THR A 36 35.41 35.54 10.39
C THR A 36 34.22 35.56 9.45
N MET A 37 34.36 34.99 8.25
CA MET A 37 33.22 34.73 7.39
C MET A 37 32.30 33.74 8.10
N ARG A 38 31.31 34.28 8.81
CA ARG A 38 30.01 33.62 8.97
C ARG A 38 29.43 33.46 7.56
N ARG A 39 29.86 32.42 6.85
CA ARG A 39 28.98 31.73 5.92
C ARG A 39 27.80 31.28 6.77
N ALA A 40 26.72 32.05 6.72
CA ALA A 40 25.43 31.53 7.11
C ALA A 40 25.21 30.30 6.23
N PHE A 41 25.27 29.12 6.85
CA PHE A 41 24.73 27.92 6.26
C PHE A 41 23.23 28.12 6.21
N ASP A 42 22.77 28.78 5.15
CA ASP A 42 21.36 28.88 4.80
C ASP A 42 20.89 27.45 4.53
N HIS A 43 20.42 26.80 5.59
CA HIS A 43 19.76 25.51 5.51
C HIS A 43 18.46 25.79 4.77
N GLN A 44 18.49 25.64 3.44
CA GLN A 44 17.29 25.42 2.66
C GLN A 44 16.62 24.17 3.23
N ALA A 45 15.71 24.38 4.19
CA ALA A 45 14.89 23.33 4.76
C ALA A 45 14.18 22.68 3.59
N HIS A 46 14.54 21.44 3.29
CA HIS A 46 14.15 20.78 2.06
C HIS A 46 12.70 20.30 2.17
N PHE A 47 11.76 21.24 2.01
CA PHE A 47 10.33 21.01 2.15
C PHE A 47 9.87 19.98 1.11
N VAL A 48 9.23 18.90 1.57
CA VAL A 48 8.59 17.88 0.73
C VAL A 48 7.56 18.54 -0.17
N LEU A 49 6.74 19.47 0.32
CA LEU A 49 5.75 20.19 -0.47
C LEU A 49 6.36 21.32 -1.34
N GLY A 50 7.67 21.54 -1.28
CA GLY A 50 8.37 22.58 -2.04
C GLY A 50 8.03 24.03 -1.60
N ARG A 51 7.21 24.19 -0.56
CA ARG A 51 6.75 25.47 -0.02
C ARG A 51 6.49 25.35 1.47
N LYS A 52 6.66 26.45 2.21
CA LYS A 52 6.21 26.54 3.60
C LYS A 52 4.68 26.62 3.65
N THR A 53 4.05 25.83 4.52
CA THR A 53 2.60 25.86 4.77
C THR A 53 2.28 26.46 6.14
N PRO A 54 1.01 26.81 6.43
CA PRO A 54 0.55 27.08 7.79
C PRO A 54 0.80 25.89 8.71
N ASN A 55 0.89 26.15 10.02
CA ASN A 55 0.92 25.12 11.04
C ASN A 55 -0.44 24.40 11.10
N ILE A 56 -0.45 23.09 10.84
CA ILE A 56 -1.69 22.32 10.79
C ILE A 56 -2.43 22.30 12.13
N HIS A 57 -1.71 22.38 13.26
CA HIS A 57 -2.28 22.38 14.60
C HIS A 57 -2.99 23.69 14.98
N GLU A 58 -2.79 24.77 14.21
CA GLU A 58 -3.56 26.02 14.34
C GLU A 58 -4.86 25.99 13.52
N LEU A 59 -5.00 25.02 12.61
CA LEU A 59 -6.15 24.88 11.70
C LEU A 59 -7.06 23.70 12.06
N TYR A 60 -6.48 22.62 12.59
CA TYR A 60 -7.18 21.36 12.86
C TYR A 60 -6.87 20.80 14.24
N THR A 61 -7.92 20.39 14.96
CA THR A 61 -7.81 19.56 16.16
C THR A 61 -7.72 18.10 15.74
N PHE A 62 -6.68 17.39 16.16
CA PHE A 62 -6.52 15.96 15.88
C PHE A 62 -7.27 15.10 16.90
N GLY A 63 -7.97 14.09 16.41
CA GLY A 63 -8.73 13.11 17.19
C GLY A 63 -8.16 11.69 17.06
N ARG A 64 -9.06 10.70 17.09
CA ARG A 64 -8.69 9.28 17.05
C ARG A 64 -7.94 8.87 15.77
N LYS A 65 -7.01 7.92 15.89
CA LYS A 65 -6.45 7.16 14.76
C LYS A 65 -7.59 6.42 14.03
N LEU A 66 -7.65 6.59 12.70
CA LEU A 66 -8.60 5.93 11.80
C LEU A 66 -7.97 4.71 11.11
N GLY A 67 -6.67 4.76 10.82
CA GLY A 67 -5.95 3.68 10.14
C GLY A 67 -4.44 3.91 10.09
N GLN A 68 -3.73 2.95 9.52
CA GLN A 68 -2.29 3.03 9.27
C GLN A 68 -1.98 2.34 7.95
N GLY A 69 -1.41 3.10 7.02
CA GLY A 69 -0.89 2.58 5.75
C GLY A 69 0.63 2.36 5.83
N GLN A 70 1.21 1.96 4.69
CA GLN A 70 2.65 1.75 4.53
C GLN A 70 3.47 2.99 4.97
N PHE A 71 3.08 4.17 4.47
CA PHE A 71 3.85 5.41 4.63
C PHE A 71 3.45 6.26 5.85
N GLY A 72 2.23 6.11 6.39
CA GLY A 72 1.71 7.05 7.38
C GLY A 72 0.54 6.53 8.23
N ILE A 73 0.17 7.31 9.24
CA ILE A 73 -0.97 7.06 10.11
C ILE A 73 -2.08 8.04 9.75
N THR A 74 -3.30 7.56 9.54
CA THR A 74 -4.47 8.40 9.26
C THR A 74 -5.21 8.67 10.55
N TYR A 75 -5.46 9.93 10.85
CA TYR A 75 -6.23 10.40 12.01
C TYR A 75 -7.54 11.04 11.55
N LEU A 76 -8.54 11.02 12.42
CA LEU A 76 -9.64 11.96 12.35
C LEU A 76 -9.09 13.34 12.76
N CYS A 77 -9.49 14.40 12.08
CA CYS A 77 -9.23 15.77 12.50
C CYS A 77 -10.48 16.63 12.26
N THR A 78 -10.59 17.72 13.01
CA THR A 78 -11.72 18.65 12.92
C THR A 78 -11.20 20.04 12.63
N ASP A 79 -11.69 20.66 11.56
CA ASP A 79 -11.38 22.04 11.20
C ASP A 79 -11.88 22.97 12.32
N ILE A 80 -10.97 23.73 12.94
CA ILE A 80 -11.26 24.54 14.13
C ILE A 80 -12.24 25.68 13.80
N SER A 81 -12.23 26.16 12.56
CA SER A 81 -13.07 27.29 12.13
C SER A 81 -14.49 26.90 11.75
N THR A 82 -14.70 25.67 11.26
CA THR A 82 -16.00 25.20 10.74
C THR A 82 -16.62 24.06 11.56
N GLY A 83 -15.85 23.38 12.42
CA GLY A 83 -16.29 22.18 13.14
C GLY A 83 -16.45 20.94 12.26
N ILE A 84 -16.03 20.98 10.99
CA ILE A 84 -16.20 19.87 10.04
C ILE A 84 -15.11 18.80 10.26
N GLU A 85 -15.50 17.53 10.28
CA GLU A 85 -14.60 16.38 10.37
C GLU A 85 -13.94 16.04 9.01
N TYR A 86 -12.65 15.73 9.05
CA TYR A 86 -11.81 15.32 7.92
C TYR A 86 -10.90 14.15 8.35
N ALA A 87 -10.39 13.40 7.37
CA ALA A 87 -9.30 12.45 7.59
C ALA A 87 -7.95 13.14 7.29
N CYS A 88 -6.93 12.92 8.11
CA CYS A 88 -5.59 13.45 7.91
C CYS A 88 -4.56 12.32 7.91
N LYS A 89 -3.96 12.03 6.75
CA LYS A 89 -2.86 11.07 6.58
C LYS A 89 -1.54 11.77 6.95
N SER A 90 -0.95 11.38 8.08
CA SER A 90 0.32 11.91 8.60
C SER A 90 1.47 10.99 8.21
N ILE A 91 2.34 11.46 7.33
CA ILE A 91 3.49 10.74 6.76
C ILE A 91 4.76 11.26 7.43
N SER A 92 5.52 10.40 8.10
CA SER A 92 6.74 10.83 8.80
C SER A 92 7.88 11.03 7.82
N LYS A 93 8.53 12.20 7.88
CA LYS A 93 9.72 12.51 7.07
C LYS A 93 10.88 11.56 7.34
N ARG A 94 10.95 10.95 8.54
CA ARG A 94 11.94 9.90 8.86
C ARG A 94 11.80 8.64 8.00
N LYS A 95 10.62 8.43 7.37
CA LYS A 95 10.37 7.32 6.42
C LYS A 95 10.67 7.70 4.96
N LEU A 96 10.93 8.97 4.67
CA LEU A 96 11.25 9.46 3.33
C LEU A 96 12.77 9.53 3.20
N ILE A 97 13.39 8.34 3.10
CA ILE A 97 14.84 8.18 3.13
C ILE A 97 15.41 8.43 1.73
N ARG A 98 14.71 7.92 0.71
CA ARG A 98 15.06 8.03 -0.70
C ARG A 98 14.37 9.22 -1.33
N LYS A 99 14.92 9.71 -2.45
CA LYS A 99 14.32 10.82 -3.20
C LYS A 99 12.98 10.39 -3.79
N GLU A 100 12.88 9.13 -4.17
CA GLU A 100 11.70 8.47 -4.72
C GLU A 100 10.54 8.51 -3.72
N ASP A 101 10.80 8.26 -2.42
CA ASP A 101 9.78 8.37 -1.36
C ASP A 101 9.17 9.80 -1.30
N VAL A 102 10.00 10.82 -1.48
CA VAL A 102 9.58 12.24 -1.49
C VAL A 102 8.75 12.55 -2.73
N GLU A 103 9.15 12.03 -3.90
CA GLU A 103 8.38 12.20 -5.14
C GLU A 103 7.07 11.42 -5.11
N ASP A 104 6.99 10.27 -4.45
CA ASP A 104 5.74 9.51 -4.32
C ASP A 104 4.72 10.22 -3.43
N VAL A 105 5.15 10.86 -2.32
CA VAL A 105 4.27 11.74 -1.53
C VAL A 105 3.79 12.94 -2.35
N ARG A 106 4.66 13.54 -3.17
CA ARG A 106 4.28 14.63 -4.09
C ARG A 106 3.27 14.15 -5.12
N ARG A 107 3.49 12.97 -5.70
CA ARG A 107 2.66 12.33 -6.73
C ARG A 107 1.28 11.99 -6.19
N GLU A 108 1.17 11.43 -4.98
CA GLU A 108 -0.11 11.17 -4.30
C GLU A 108 -0.93 12.46 -4.19
N ILE A 109 -0.33 13.54 -3.66
CA ILE A 109 -1.00 14.84 -3.50
C ILE A 109 -1.41 15.45 -4.85
N GLN A 110 -0.56 15.33 -5.88
CA GLN A 110 -0.87 15.79 -7.24
C GLN A 110 -2.05 15.02 -7.85
N ILE A 111 -2.05 13.69 -7.73
CA ILE A 111 -3.13 12.81 -8.21
C ILE A 111 -4.45 13.15 -7.51
N MET A 112 -4.44 13.29 -6.18
CA MET A 112 -5.64 13.67 -5.42
C MET A 112 -6.20 15.03 -5.83
N HIS A 113 -5.34 16.01 -6.17
CA HIS A 113 -5.78 17.30 -6.71
C HIS A 113 -6.30 17.19 -8.16
N HIS A 114 -5.68 16.35 -8.99
CA HIS A 114 -6.05 16.14 -10.40
C HIS A 114 -7.39 15.41 -10.56
N LEU A 115 -7.71 14.50 -9.64
CA LEU A 115 -8.97 13.74 -9.60
C LEU A 115 -10.06 14.41 -8.73
N ALA A 116 -9.79 15.59 -8.15
CA ALA A 116 -10.67 16.26 -7.21
C ALA A 116 -12.03 16.64 -7.86
N GLY A 117 -13.10 16.52 -7.07
CA GLY A 117 -14.47 16.85 -7.51
C GLY A 117 -15.25 15.68 -8.11
N HIS A 118 -14.62 14.54 -8.41
CA HIS A 118 -15.38 13.35 -8.79
C HIS A 118 -16.10 12.72 -7.59
N LYS A 119 -17.40 12.44 -7.74
CA LYS A 119 -18.27 12.03 -6.61
C LYS A 119 -17.84 10.72 -5.92
N ASN A 120 -17.22 9.79 -6.65
CA ASN A 120 -16.78 8.49 -6.15
C ASN A 120 -15.27 8.43 -5.83
N ILE A 121 -14.62 9.59 -5.72
CA ILE A 121 -13.22 9.72 -5.28
C ILE A 121 -13.20 10.61 -4.03
N VAL A 122 -12.30 10.33 -3.10
CA VAL A 122 -12.09 11.17 -1.90
C VAL A 122 -11.55 12.55 -2.30
N SER A 123 -12.15 13.62 -1.80
CA SER A 123 -11.67 14.98 -2.11
C SER A 123 -10.55 15.40 -1.15
N ILE A 124 -9.41 15.83 -1.69
CA ILE A 124 -8.36 16.50 -0.91
C ILE A 124 -8.80 17.91 -0.49
N LYS A 125 -8.65 18.22 0.79
CA LYS A 125 -8.89 19.55 1.37
C LYS A 125 -7.62 20.41 1.35
N GLY A 126 -6.47 19.80 1.60
CA GLY A 126 -5.17 20.47 1.54
C GLY A 126 -4.02 19.58 2.01
N ALA A 127 -2.79 20.01 1.70
CA ALA A 127 -1.57 19.38 2.19
C ALA A 127 -0.73 20.39 2.98
N TYR A 128 -0.19 19.94 4.12
CA TYR A 128 0.55 20.73 5.09
C TYR A 128 1.84 20.00 5.50
N GLU A 129 2.80 20.73 6.03
CA GLU A 129 4.12 20.21 6.38
C GLU A 129 4.72 20.96 7.57
N ASP A 130 5.26 20.21 8.54
CA ASP A 130 6.04 20.75 9.66
C ASP A 130 7.50 20.26 9.60
N THR A 131 8.24 20.25 10.70
CA THR A 131 9.62 19.75 10.73
C THR A 131 9.76 18.23 10.68
N LEU A 132 8.72 17.47 11.00
CA LEU A 132 8.75 16.02 11.23
C LEU A 132 7.81 15.21 10.29
N TYR A 133 6.76 15.83 9.77
CA TYR A 133 5.67 15.19 9.04
C TYR A 133 5.21 15.98 7.82
N VAL A 134 4.61 15.25 6.88
CA VAL A 134 3.73 15.76 5.82
C VAL A 134 2.32 15.28 6.14
N TYR A 135 1.34 16.16 6.00
CA TYR A 135 -0.06 15.91 6.35
C TYR A 135 -0.93 16.12 5.13
N ILE A 136 -1.73 15.11 4.78
CA ILE A 136 -2.71 15.18 3.69
C ILE A 136 -4.10 15.14 4.31
N VAL A 137 -4.80 16.29 4.30
CA VAL A 137 -6.17 16.43 4.82
C VAL A 137 -7.16 16.20 3.69
N MET A 138 -8.10 15.29 3.90
CA MET A 138 -9.06 14.80 2.91
C MET A 138 -10.44 14.56 3.54
N GLU A 139 -11.46 14.44 2.70
CA GLU A 139 -12.84 14.11 3.08
C GLU A 139 -12.94 12.85 3.96
N PHE A 140 -13.65 12.93 5.09
CA PHE A 140 -13.84 11.80 5.99
C PHE A 140 -15.02 10.92 5.56
N CYS A 141 -14.75 9.66 5.24
CA CYS A 141 -15.77 8.66 4.93
C CYS A 141 -16.16 7.88 6.20
N SER A 142 -17.39 8.09 6.69
CA SER A 142 -17.86 7.58 7.99
C SER A 142 -18.65 6.25 7.92
N GLY A 143 -19.03 5.82 6.72
CA GLY A 143 -19.91 4.66 6.47
C GLY A 143 -19.25 3.30 6.67
N GLY A 144 -17.92 3.22 6.61
CA GLY A 144 -17.16 1.97 6.77
C GLY A 144 -16.80 1.28 5.46
N GLU A 145 -16.28 0.04 5.56
CA GLU A 145 -15.80 -0.76 4.43
C GLU A 145 -16.94 -1.38 3.61
N LEU A 146 -16.71 -1.57 2.30
CA LEU A 146 -17.69 -2.08 1.33
C LEU A 146 -18.37 -3.40 1.76
N PHE A 147 -17.60 -4.39 2.21
CA PHE A 147 -18.15 -5.72 2.55
C PHE A 147 -19.04 -5.69 3.80
N ASP A 148 -18.71 -4.87 4.79
CA ASP A 148 -19.50 -4.73 6.01
C ASP A 148 -20.93 -4.28 5.69
N ARG A 149 -21.06 -3.40 4.69
CA ARG A 149 -22.38 -2.95 4.23
C ARG A 149 -23.18 -4.07 3.57
N ILE A 150 -22.54 -4.87 2.73
CA ILE A 150 -23.18 -6.01 2.06
C ILE A 150 -23.73 -7.00 3.10
N ILE A 151 -22.93 -7.31 4.13
CA ILE A 151 -23.30 -8.21 5.22
C ILE A 151 -24.50 -7.63 6.01
N GLN A 152 -24.44 -6.35 6.40
CA GLN A 152 -25.49 -5.69 7.19
C GLN A 152 -26.86 -5.61 6.50
N ARG A 153 -26.91 -5.58 5.15
CA ARG A 153 -28.18 -5.51 4.41
C ARG A 153 -28.94 -6.83 4.38
N GLY A 154 -28.28 -7.97 4.56
CA GLY A 154 -28.88 -9.32 4.59
C GLY A 154 -29.47 -9.84 3.26
N HIS A 155 -29.93 -8.95 2.38
CA HIS A 155 -30.34 -9.27 1.01
C HIS A 155 -29.31 -8.71 0.01
N TYR A 156 -28.68 -9.62 -0.74
CA TYR A 156 -27.67 -9.29 -1.74
C TYR A 156 -27.92 -10.11 -3.00
N SER A 157 -27.78 -9.50 -4.18
CA SER A 157 -28.13 -10.08 -5.48
C SER A 157 -27.04 -9.78 -6.52
N GLU A 158 -27.03 -10.49 -7.65
CA GLU A 158 -26.14 -10.15 -8.77
C GLU A 158 -26.34 -8.69 -9.23
N ARG A 159 -27.58 -8.19 -9.20
CA ARG A 159 -27.88 -6.78 -9.47
C ARG A 159 -27.15 -5.82 -8.53
N LYS A 160 -27.06 -6.14 -7.24
CA LYS A 160 -26.30 -5.34 -6.27
C LYS A 160 -24.79 -5.44 -6.50
N ALA A 161 -24.27 -6.60 -6.88
CA ALA A 161 -22.87 -6.74 -7.29
C ALA A 161 -22.57 -5.92 -8.55
N ALA A 162 -23.47 -5.91 -9.54
CA ALA A 162 -23.35 -5.11 -10.76
C ALA A 162 -23.38 -3.59 -10.48
N GLU A 163 -24.29 -3.14 -9.62
CA GLU A 163 -24.37 -1.74 -9.17
C GLU A 163 -23.09 -1.26 -8.49
N LEU A 164 -22.49 -2.07 -7.62
CA LEU A 164 -21.22 -1.75 -6.94
C LEU A 164 -20.03 -1.78 -7.90
N THR A 165 -19.96 -2.81 -8.75
CA THR A 165 -18.92 -2.95 -9.78
C THR A 165 -18.93 -1.76 -10.73
N LYS A 166 -20.13 -1.25 -11.08
CA LYS A 166 -20.28 -0.04 -11.89
C LYS A 166 -19.67 1.20 -11.25
N ILE A 167 -19.75 1.35 -9.93
CA ILE A 167 -19.11 2.46 -9.22
C ILE A 167 -17.59 2.28 -9.24
N ILE A 168 -17.10 1.08 -8.91
CA ILE A 168 -15.66 0.75 -8.90
C ILE A 168 -15.05 1.03 -10.28
N VAL A 169 -15.65 0.51 -11.34
CA VAL A 169 -15.16 0.69 -12.72
C VAL A 169 -15.36 2.13 -13.20
N GLY A 170 -16.40 2.84 -12.74
CA GLY A 170 -16.55 4.28 -13.01
C GLY A 170 -15.44 5.14 -12.40
N VAL A 171 -14.88 4.74 -11.24
CA VAL A 171 -13.66 5.36 -10.71
C VAL A 171 -12.47 5.08 -11.64
N ILE A 172 -12.32 3.85 -12.11
CA ILE A 172 -11.23 3.46 -13.02
C ILE A 172 -11.32 4.21 -14.35
N GLU A 173 -12.51 4.33 -14.95
CA GLU A 173 -12.73 5.09 -16.20
C GLU A 173 -12.30 6.56 -16.03
N VAL A 174 -12.64 7.19 -14.90
CA VAL A 174 -12.23 8.57 -14.60
C VAL A 174 -10.71 8.66 -14.40
N CYS A 175 -10.09 7.76 -13.64
CA CYS A 175 -8.64 7.74 -13.48
C CYS A 175 -7.92 7.56 -14.83
N HIS A 176 -8.31 6.55 -15.62
CA HIS A 176 -7.69 6.23 -16.91
C HIS A 176 -7.88 7.34 -17.94
N SER A 177 -9.07 7.95 -18.04
CA SER A 177 -9.33 9.08 -18.94
C SER A 177 -8.55 10.35 -18.57
N LEU A 178 -8.12 10.47 -17.31
CA LEU A 178 -7.28 11.55 -16.80
C LEU A 178 -5.78 11.18 -16.74
N GLY A 179 -5.38 10.01 -17.27
CA GLY A 179 -3.98 9.58 -17.31
C GLY A 179 -3.42 9.14 -15.96
N VAL A 180 -4.25 8.58 -15.07
CA VAL A 180 -3.87 8.00 -13.77
C VAL A 180 -4.20 6.51 -13.70
N MET A 181 -3.27 5.68 -13.21
CA MET A 181 -3.49 4.27 -12.84
C MET A 181 -3.54 4.15 -11.32
N HIS A 182 -4.46 3.35 -10.77
CA HIS A 182 -4.61 3.23 -9.32
C HIS A 182 -3.58 2.27 -8.70
N ARG A 183 -3.33 1.11 -9.34
CA ARG A 183 -2.32 0.09 -9.00
C ARG A 183 -2.45 -0.65 -7.65
N ASP A 184 -3.49 -0.37 -6.86
CA ASP A 184 -3.81 -1.10 -5.62
C ASP A 184 -5.32 -1.07 -5.36
N LEU A 185 -6.10 -1.46 -6.36
CA LEU A 185 -7.55 -1.57 -6.21
C LEU A 185 -7.90 -2.79 -5.39
N LYS A 186 -8.53 -2.55 -4.23
CA LYS A 186 -9.01 -3.56 -3.30
C LYS A 186 -10.20 -3.04 -2.51
N PRO A 187 -11.07 -3.90 -1.96
CA PRO A 187 -12.27 -3.50 -1.23
C PRO A 187 -11.99 -2.60 -0.02
N GLU A 188 -10.83 -2.74 0.61
CA GLU A 188 -10.38 -1.89 1.73
C GLU A 188 -10.15 -0.43 1.32
N ASN A 189 -9.86 -0.17 0.05
CA ASN A 189 -9.63 1.17 -0.50
C ASN A 189 -10.96 1.83 -0.96
N PHE A 190 -12.11 1.17 -0.75
CA PHE A 190 -13.44 1.70 -1.03
C PHE A 190 -14.27 1.86 0.26
N LEU A 191 -14.49 3.10 0.68
CA LEU A 191 -15.30 3.43 1.87
C LEU A 191 -16.60 4.13 1.47
N LEU A 192 -17.65 3.92 2.27
CA LEU A 192 -18.91 4.66 2.16
C LEU A 192 -18.81 6.00 2.89
N VAL A 193 -19.35 7.08 2.32
CA VAL A 193 -19.38 8.40 2.97
C VAL A 193 -20.25 8.37 4.23
N ASN A 194 -21.44 7.77 4.13
CA ASN A 194 -22.40 7.61 5.22
C ASN A 194 -22.95 6.17 5.26
N LYS A 195 -23.71 5.83 6.31
CA LYS A 195 -24.25 4.48 6.52
C LYS A 195 -25.59 4.21 5.83
N ASP A 196 -26.18 5.22 5.20
CA ASP A 196 -27.58 5.20 4.75
C ASP A 196 -27.70 5.07 3.22
N ASP A 197 -26.74 5.63 2.47
CA ASP A 197 -26.64 5.57 1.01
C ASP A 197 -25.59 4.56 0.53
N ASP A 198 -26.07 3.45 -0.03
CA ASP A 198 -25.26 2.34 -0.56
C ASP A 198 -24.47 2.72 -1.82
N PHE A 199 -24.81 3.83 -2.47
CA PHE A 199 -24.13 4.34 -3.67
C PHE A 199 -23.10 5.45 -3.34
N SER A 200 -22.95 5.81 -2.06
CA SER A 200 -21.98 6.81 -1.57
C SER A 200 -20.54 6.30 -1.48
N LEU A 201 -20.18 5.27 -2.26
CA LEU A 201 -18.88 4.62 -2.24
C LEU A 201 -17.79 5.51 -2.86
N LYS A 202 -16.65 5.66 -2.19
CA LYS A 202 -15.50 6.44 -2.62
C LYS A 202 -14.20 5.64 -2.56
N ALA A 203 -13.36 5.79 -3.58
CA ALA A 203 -11.95 5.38 -3.51
C ALA A 203 -11.14 6.35 -2.64
N ILE A 204 -10.32 5.82 -1.72
CA ILE A 204 -9.68 6.62 -0.66
C ILE A 204 -8.14 6.62 -0.61
N ASP A 205 -7.43 5.69 -1.26
CA ASP A 205 -5.96 5.61 -1.16
C ASP A 205 -5.30 5.62 -2.54
N PHE A 206 -4.54 6.68 -2.82
CA PHE A 206 -3.79 6.87 -4.06
C PHE A 206 -2.27 6.80 -3.84
N GLY A 207 -1.81 6.32 -2.68
CA GLY A 207 -0.39 6.28 -2.30
C GLY A 207 0.48 5.34 -3.15
N LEU A 208 -0.12 4.45 -3.96
CA LEU A 208 0.58 3.64 -4.95
C LEU A 208 0.22 4.03 -6.40
N SER A 209 -0.63 5.04 -6.60
CA SER A 209 -1.09 5.45 -7.93
C SER A 209 -0.01 6.20 -8.72
N ALA A 210 -0.10 6.16 -10.05
CA ALA A 210 0.85 6.84 -10.93
C ALA A 210 0.16 7.53 -12.10
N PHE A 211 0.71 8.66 -12.54
CA PHE A 211 0.41 9.20 -13.86
C PHE A 211 1.02 8.31 -14.95
N PHE A 212 0.33 8.14 -16.07
CA PHE A 212 0.80 7.39 -17.23
C PHE A 212 0.45 8.11 -18.54
N LYS A 213 1.21 7.80 -19.59
CA LYS A 213 0.91 8.16 -20.98
C LYS A 213 0.45 6.91 -21.76
N PRO A 214 -0.34 7.06 -22.83
CA PRO A 214 -0.69 5.92 -23.69
C PRO A 214 0.56 5.19 -24.19
N GLY A 215 0.65 3.89 -23.92
CA GLY A 215 1.80 3.04 -24.27
C GLY A 215 2.98 3.09 -23.30
N GLU A 216 2.88 3.79 -22.16
CA GLU A 216 3.88 3.74 -21.09
C GLU A 216 3.80 2.41 -20.33
N ILE A 217 4.96 1.82 -20.03
CA ILE A 217 5.10 0.49 -19.41
C ILE A 217 5.80 0.64 -18.06
N PHE A 218 5.23 0.02 -17.04
CA PHE A 218 5.73 0.03 -15.67
C PHE A 218 6.37 -1.31 -15.29
N SER A 219 7.38 -1.26 -14.41
CA SER A 219 8.24 -2.40 -14.04
C SER A 219 8.42 -2.62 -12.54
N ASP A 220 7.78 -1.78 -11.71
CA ASP A 220 7.70 -1.95 -10.27
C ASP A 220 6.59 -2.94 -9.88
N VAL A 221 6.88 -3.85 -8.95
CA VAL A 221 5.88 -4.80 -8.44
C VAL A 221 5.14 -4.14 -7.28
N VAL A 222 3.90 -3.74 -7.53
CA VAL A 222 3.04 -3.02 -6.58
C VAL A 222 1.65 -3.66 -6.48
N GLY A 223 0.89 -3.24 -5.47
CA GLY A 223 -0.47 -3.72 -5.23
C GLY A 223 -0.55 -4.92 -4.27
N SER A 224 -1.77 -5.24 -3.86
CA SER A 224 -2.04 -6.25 -2.84
C SER A 224 -2.16 -7.67 -3.42
N PRO A 225 -1.58 -8.74 -2.80
CA PRO A 225 -1.32 -10.03 -3.46
C PRO A 225 -2.49 -10.76 -4.12
N TYR A 226 -3.73 -10.60 -3.64
CA TYR A 226 -4.91 -11.23 -4.24
C TYR A 226 -5.40 -10.51 -5.52
N TYR A 227 -5.14 -9.22 -5.62
CA TYR A 227 -5.71 -8.32 -6.63
C TYR A 227 -4.69 -7.97 -7.72
N VAL A 228 -3.40 -8.23 -7.50
CA VAL A 228 -2.32 -7.97 -8.46
C VAL A 228 -2.53 -8.74 -9.78
N ALA A 229 -2.26 -8.05 -10.89
CA ALA A 229 -2.36 -8.62 -12.23
C ALA A 229 -1.09 -9.43 -12.61
N PRO A 230 -1.19 -10.48 -13.45
CA PRO A 230 -0.04 -11.31 -13.81
C PRO A 230 1.07 -10.49 -14.47
N GLU A 231 0.72 -9.51 -15.31
CA GLU A 231 1.69 -8.65 -15.97
C GLU A 231 2.45 -7.68 -15.02
N VAL A 232 1.87 -7.37 -13.85
CA VAL A 232 2.56 -6.58 -12.79
C VAL A 232 3.65 -7.45 -12.14
N LEU A 233 3.36 -8.72 -11.87
CA LEU A 233 4.35 -9.68 -11.37
C LEU A 233 5.47 -9.92 -12.40
N LEU A 234 5.15 -9.83 -13.69
CA LEU A 234 6.10 -9.89 -14.81
C LEU A 234 6.81 -8.55 -15.10
N LYS A 235 6.55 -7.49 -14.32
CA LYS A 235 7.20 -6.18 -14.44
C LYS A 235 7.04 -5.53 -15.83
N HIS A 236 5.90 -5.74 -16.47
CA HIS A 236 5.61 -5.18 -17.79
C HIS A 236 4.09 -4.92 -17.94
N TYR A 237 3.61 -3.82 -17.35
CA TYR A 237 2.18 -3.54 -17.26
C TYR A 237 1.81 -2.09 -17.57
N GLY A 238 0.54 -1.89 -17.90
CA GLY A 238 -0.12 -0.60 -18.12
C GLY A 238 -1.43 -0.49 -17.32
N PRO A 239 -2.35 0.41 -17.70
CA PRO A 239 -3.59 0.68 -16.96
C PRO A 239 -4.53 -0.52 -16.89
N GLU A 240 -4.38 -1.52 -17.78
CA GLU A 240 -5.17 -2.74 -17.84
C GLU A 240 -5.12 -3.55 -16.53
N ALA A 241 -4.07 -3.40 -15.73
CA ALA A 241 -3.91 -4.03 -14.42
C ALA A 241 -5.00 -3.63 -13.41
N ASP A 242 -5.54 -2.41 -13.51
CA ASP A 242 -6.65 -1.95 -12.68
C ASP A 242 -7.94 -2.73 -12.99
N ILE A 243 -8.15 -3.12 -14.25
CA ILE A 243 -9.34 -3.91 -14.67
C ILE A 243 -9.26 -5.34 -14.14
N TRP A 244 -8.06 -5.94 -14.12
CA TRP A 244 -7.85 -7.23 -13.47
C TRP A 244 -8.21 -7.16 -11.99
N SER A 245 -7.70 -6.15 -11.28
CA SER A 245 -8.00 -5.94 -9.86
C SER A 245 -9.51 -5.79 -9.60
N ALA A 246 -10.22 -5.03 -10.45
CA ALA A 246 -11.68 -4.91 -10.41
C ALA A 246 -12.41 -6.24 -10.72
N GLY A 247 -11.86 -7.05 -11.64
CA GLY A 247 -12.36 -8.40 -11.94
C GLY A 247 -12.24 -9.36 -10.76
N VAL A 248 -11.14 -9.27 -9.99
CA VAL A 248 -10.96 -10.01 -8.74
C VAL A 248 -11.99 -9.57 -7.70
N ILE A 249 -12.21 -8.26 -7.53
CA ILE A 249 -13.24 -7.73 -6.63
C ILE A 249 -14.63 -8.26 -7.03
N LEU A 250 -14.99 -8.21 -8.32
CA LEU A 250 -16.26 -8.75 -8.83
C LEU A 250 -16.40 -10.26 -8.57
N TYR A 251 -15.34 -11.05 -8.78
CA TYR A 251 -15.36 -12.48 -8.48
C TYR A 251 -15.64 -12.73 -6.99
N ILE A 252 -14.96 -12.00 -6.09
CA ILE A 252 -15.18 -12.09 -4.64
C ILE A 252 -16.60 -11.68 -4.27
N LEU A 253 -17.14 -10.59 -4.84
CA LEU A 253 -18.51 -10.15 -4.59
C LEU A 253 -19.54 -11.24 -4.91
N LEU A 254 -19.32 -12.05 -5.96
CA LEU A 254 -20.28 -13.07 -6.39
C LEU A 254 -20.14 -14.45 -5.71
N CYS A 255 -18.98 -14.79 -5.13
CA CYS A 255 -18.76 -16.12 -4.54
C CYS A 255 -18.21 -16.13 -3.10
N GLY A 256 -17.76 -14.97 -2.60
CA GLY A 256 -17.16 -14.75 -1.28
C GLY A 256 -15.70 -15.22 -1.13
N LEU A 257 -15.03 -15.65 -2.21
CA LEU A 257 -13.67 -16.18 -2.19
C LEU A 257 -12.81 -15.52 -3.29
N PRO A 258 -11.48 -15.39 -3.13
CA PRO A 258 -10.61 -14.93 -4.22
C PRO A 258 -10.51 -15.98 -5.35
N PRO A 259 -10.35 -15.55 -6.62
CA PRO A 259 -10.20 -16.47 -7.77
C PRO A 259 -8.86 -17.19 -7.77
N PHE A 260 -7.81 -16.55 -7.24
CA PHE A 260 -6.46 -17.09 -7.13
C PHE A 260 -6.12 -17.25 -5.65
N TRP A 261 -5.94 -18.49 -5.22
CA TRP A 261 -5.67 -18.83 -3.82
C TRP A 261 -4.65 -19.96 -3.73
N ALA A 262 -3.75 -19.88 -2.75
CA ALA A 262 -2.78 -20.90 -2.42
C ALA A 262 -2.24 -20.71 -1.00
N GLU A 263 -1.58 -21.74 -0.48
CA GLU A 263 -0.93 -21.73 0.83
C GLU A 263 0.31 -20.83 0.95
N THR A 264 0.62 -19.93 0.02
CA THR A 264 1.68 -18.91 0.20
C THR A 264 1.44 -17.72 -0.75
N ILE A 265 1.99 -16.54 -0.45
CA ILE A 265 2.06 -15.40 -1.39
C ILE A 265 2.70 -15.85 -2.72
N GLN A 266 3.77 -16.64 -2.67
CA GLN A 266 4.42 -17.21 -3.85
C GLN A 266 3.48 -18.17 -4.61
N GLY A 267 2.67 -18.95 -3.89
CA GLY A 267 1.63 -19.79 -4.47
C GLY A 267 0.47 -18.99 -5.08
N ILE A 268 0.07 -17.88 -4.47
CA ILE A 268 -0.95 -16.96 -5.01
C ILE A 268 -0.41 -16.37 -6.30
N PHE A 269 0.83 -15.89 -6.32
CA PHE A 269 1.49 -15.39 -7.53
C PHE A 269 1.58 -16.48 -8.62
N ALA A 270 1.91 -17.73 -8.26
CA ALA A 270 1.88 -18.85 -9.21
C ALA A 270 0.46 -19.15 -9.74
N ALA A 271 -0.58 -19.01 -8.91
CA ALA A 271 -1.97 -19.17 -9.32
C ALA A 271 -2.45 -18.03 -10.23
N VAL A 272 -2.08 -16.77 -9.93
CA VAL A 272 -2.31 -15.57 -10.75
C VAL A 272 -1.64 -15.73 -12.13
N LEU A 273 -0.36 -16.12 -12.17
CA LEU A 273 0.39 -16.35 -13.41
C LEU A 273 -0.17 -17.53 -14.23
N LYS A 274 -0.77 -18.53 -13.58
CA LYS A 274 -1.49 -19.62 -14.25
C LYS A 274 -2.86 -19.16 -14.80
N GLY A 275 -3.47 -18.15 -14.18
CA GLY A 275 -4.74 -17.53 -14.59
C GLY A 275 -5.93 -18.49 -14.71
N HIS A 276 -5.91 -19.62 -13.98
CA HIS A 276 -7.04 -20.54 -13.97
C HIS A 276 -8.14 -20.02 -13.05
N ILE A 277 -9.34 -19.81 -13.60
CA ILE A 277 -10.51 -19.32 -12.86
C ILE A 277 -11.54 -20.43 -12.76
N ASP A 278 -11.98 -20.74 -11.54
CA ASP A 278 -13.02 -21.74 -11.29
C ASP A 278 -14.42 -21.13 -11.47
N PHE A 279 -15.21 -21.69 -12.40
CA PHE A 279 -16.64 -21.40 -12.57
C PHE A 279 -17.53 -22.64 -12.39
N SER A 280 -16.98 -23.69 -11.77
CA SER A 280 -17.59 -25.00 -11.57
C SER A 280 -17.97 -25.25 -10.11
N SER A 281 -17.13 -24.82 -9.15
CA SER A 281 -17.44 -24.96 -7.72
C SER A 281 -18.59 -24.06 -7.29
N TYR A 282 -19.30 -24.49 -6.25
CA TYR A 282 -20.39 -23.73 -5.66
C TYR A 282 -19.91 -22.34 -5.13
N PRO A 283 -20.56 -21.22 -5.51
CA PRO A 283 -21.93 -21.12 -6.05
C PRO A 283 -22.02 -20.96 -7.58
N TRP A 284 -20.91 -21.03 -8.33
CA TRP A 284 -20.86 -20.63 -9.74
C TRP A 284 -21.91 -21.29 -10.67
N PRO A 285 -22.33 -22.56 -10.48
CA PRO A 285 -23.45 -23.12 -11.24
C PRO A 285 -24.78 -22.35 -11.13
N LEU A 286 -24.97 -21.55 -10.08
CA LEU A 286 -26.17 -20.74 -9.84
C LEU A 286 -26.04 -19.28 -10.31
N ILE A 287 -24.81 -18.81 -10.56
CA ILE A 287 -24.52 -17.45 -11.04
C ILE A 287 -24.82 -17.36 -12.55
N SER A 288 -25.31 -16.22 -13.02
CA SER A 288 -25.63 -16.02 -14.43
C SER A 288 -24.41 -16.13 -15.34
N ASP A 289 -24.59 -16.67 -16.54
CA ASP A 289 -23.49 -16.80 -17.50
C ASP A 289 -23.00 -15.45 -18.02
N SER A 290 -23.83 -14.41 -17.97
CA SER A 290 -23.44 -13.03 -18.29
C SER A 290 -22.49 -12.42 -17.26
N ALA A 291 -22.61 -12.79 -15.98
CA ALA A 291 -21.62 -12.42 -14.96
C ALA A 291 -20.27 -13.13 -15.20
N LYS A 292 -20.32 -14.45 -15.48
CA LYS A 292 -19.11 -15.25 -15.78
C LYS A 292 -18.39 -14.76 -17.04
N ASP A 293 -19.15 -14.40 -18.07
CA ASP A 293 -18.61 -13.80 -19.31
C ASP A 293 -17.89 -12.49 -19.03
N LEU A 294 -18.46 -11.59 -18.22
CA LEU A 294 -17.79 -10.38 -17.79
C LEU A 294 -16.49 -10.67 -17.04
N ILE A 295 -16.52 -11.56 -16.04
CA ILE A 295 -15.35 -11.88 -15.23
C ILE A 295 -14.23 -12.47 -16.10
N ARG A 296 -14.54 -13.39 -17.04
CA ARG A 296 -13.52 -13.94 -17.96
C ARG A 296 -12.83 -12.86 -18.78
N LYS A 297 -13.58 -11.84 -19.22
CA LYS A 297 -13.06 -10.73 -20.03
C LYS A 297 -12.31 -9.67 -19.20
N MET A 298 -12.64 -9.51 -17.92
CA MET A 298 -11.88 -8.66 -16.98
C MET A 298 -10.62 -9.37 -16.46
N LEU A 299 -10.67 -10.68 -16.26
CA LEU A 299 -9.55 -11.54 -15.83
C LEU A 299 -8.87 -12.24 -17.02
N CYS A 300 -8.83 -11.59 -18.18
CA CYS A 300 -8.05 -12.09 -19.31
C CYS A 300 -6.54 -11.96 -18.99
N ILE A 301 -5.78 -13.05 -19.18
CA ILE A 301 -4.32 -13.07 -18.95
C ILE A 301 -3.63 -12.08 -19.88
N HIS A 302 -4.04 -11.98 -21.15
CA HIS A 302 -3.44 -11.08 -22.13
C HIS A 302 -4.01 -9.66 -21.96
N PRO A 303 -3.23 -8.67 -21.52
CA PRO A 303 -3.76 -7.33 -21.21
C PRO A 303 -4.38 -6.65 -22.44
N SER A 304 -3.82 -6.88 -23.63
CA SER A 304 -4.33 -6.37 -24.91
C SER A 304 -5.68 -6.94 -25.36
N GLU A 305 -6.14 -8.03 -24.74
CA GLU A 305 -7.45 -8.65 -25.00
C GLU A 305 -8.42 -8.44 -23.82
N ARG A 306 -7.95 -7.82 -22.74
CA ARG A 306 -8.75 -7.48 -21.56
C ARG A 306 -9.59 -6.25 -21.86
N LEU A 307 -10.82 -6.23 -21.36
CA LEU A 307 -11.70 -5.06 -21.55
C LEU A 307 -11.10 -3.81 -20.92
N THR A 308 -11.33 -2.66 -21.54
CA THR A 308 -11.16 -1.35 -20.92
C THR A 308 -12.27 -1.06 -19.90
N ALA A 309 -12.07 -0.07 -19.03
CA ALA A 309 -13.10 0.37 -18.07
C ALA A 309 -14.42 0.72 -18.76
N HIS A 310 -14.33 1.41 -19.91
CA HIS A 310 -15.49 1.80 -20.71
C HIS A 310 -16.28 0.58 -21.23
N GLU A 311 -15.60 -0.42 -21.79
CA GLU A 311 -16.24 -1.62 -22.30
C GLU A 311 -16.88 -2.47 -21.20
N VAL A 312 -16.29 -2.50 -20.00
CA VAL A 312 -16.92 -3.11 -18.80
C VAL A 312 -18.21 -2.38 -18.42
N LEU A 313 -18.24 -1.04 -18.47
CA LEU A 313 -19.45 -0.25 -18.19
C LEU A 313 -20.54 -0.42 -19.26
N CYS A 314 -20.14 -0.69 -20.50
CA CYS A 314 -21.03 -1.06 -21.60
C CYS A 314 -21.50 -2.52 -21.56
N HIS A 315 -20.91 -3.39 -20.73
CA HIS A 315 -21.22 -4.80 -20.72
C HIS A 315 -22.71 -5.07 -20.38
N PRO A 316 -23.39 -6.05 -21.04
CA PRO A 316 -24.81 -6.32 -20.80
C PRO A 316 -25.19 -6.62 -19.35
N TRP A 317 -24.24 -7.06 -18.52
CA TRP A 317 -24.47 -7.31 -17.09
C TRP A 317 -24.41 -6.03 -16.22
N ILE A 318 -23.70 -4.98 -16.65
CA ILE A 318 -23.42 -3.73 -15.89
C ILE A 318 -24.27 -2.53 -16.36
N CYS A 319 -24.74 -2.56 -17.60
CA CYS A 319 -25.38 -1.39 -18.22
C CYS A 319 -26.67 -0.98 -17.48
N LYS A 320 -27.14 0.26 -17.70
CA LYS A 320 -28.36 0.77 -17.05
C LYS A 320 -29.55 0.09 -17.76
N ASN A 321 -30.20 -0.86 -17.08
CA ASN A 321 -31.09 -1.92 -17.62
C ASN A 321 -30.40 -3.24 -18.03
N GLY A 322 -29.23 -3.54 -17.44
CA GLY A 322 -28.50 -4.79 -17.68
C GLY A 322 -29.22 -6.05 -17.18
N VAL A 323 -28.74 -7.20 -17.66
CA VAL A 323 -29.35 -8.53 -17.44
C VAL A 323 -29.06 -9.15 -16.07
N ALA A 324 -28.42 -8.41 -15.15
CA ALA A 324 -28.11 -8.89 -13.81
C ALA A 324 -29.39 -9.22 -13.01
N PRO A 325 -29.58 -10.49 -12.57
CA PRO A 325 -30.78 -10.91 -11.88
C PRO A 325 -30.85 -10.32 -10.47
N ASP A 326 -32.07 -10.00 -10.02
CA ASP A 326 -32.33 -9.59 -8.62
C ASP A 326 -32.67 -10.78 -7.71
N LYS A 327 -32.32 -11.99 -8.15
CA LYS A 327 -32.42 -13.17 -7.30
C LYS A 327 -31.41 -13.00 -6.16
N ALA A 328 -31.86 -13.21 -4.93
CA ALA A 328 -30.97 -13.29 -3.78
C ALA A 328 -29.86 -14.32 -4.07
N LEU A 329 -28.61 -13.90 -3.89
CA LEU A 329 -27.48 -14.78 -3.78
C LEU A 329 -27.64 -15.64 -2.52
N ASP A 330 -27.09 -16.85 -2.55
CA ASP A 330 -27.24 -17.79 -1.46
C ASP A 330 -26.64 -17.25 -0.15
N PRO A 331 -27.29 -17.45 1.02
CA PRO A 331 -26.75 -17.03 2.31
C PRO A 331 -25.32 -17.51 2.61
N ALA A 332 -24.88 -18.64 2.05
CA ALA A 332 -23.49 -19.10 2.16
C ALA A 332 -22.48 -18.12 1.54
N ILE A 333 -22.87 -17.35 0.52
CA ILE A 333 -22.02 -16.29 -0.09
C ILE A 333 -21.87 -15.13 0.89
N LEU A 334 -22.95 -14.73 1.57
CA LEU A 334 -22.89 -13.72 2.62
C LEU A 334 -22.01 -14.19 3.80
N SER A 335 -22.08 -15.46 4.18
CA SER A 335 -21.19 -16.05 5.18
C SER A 335 -19.72 -16.00 4.75
N ARG A 336 -19.40 -16.31 3.49
CA ARG A 336 -18.03 -16.24 2.97
C ARG A 336 -17.51 -14.79 2.87
N LEU A 337 -18.34 -13.85 2.44
CA LEU A 337 -18.00 -12.41 2.45
C LEU A 337 -17.76 -11.90 3.89
N LYS A 338 -18.54 -12.41 4.85
CA LYS A 338 -18.38 -12.14 6.29
C LYS A 338 -17.06 -12.69 6.82
N GLN A 339 -16.75 -13.96 6.56
CA GLN A 339 -15.46 -14.59 6.84
C GLN A 339 -14.30 -13.77 6.25
N PHE A 340 -14.37 -13.39 4.97
CA PHE A 340 -13.34 -12.62 4.28
C PHE A 340 -13.11 -11.24 4.93
N SER A 341 -14.18 -10.51 5.27
CA SER A 341 -14.09 -9.24 6.02
C SER A 341 -13.48 -9.43 7.42
N ALA A 342 -13.95 -10.43 8.17
CA ALA A 342 -13.48 -10.71 9.53
C ALA A 342 -11.99 -11.08 9.58
N MET A 343 -11.54 -11.97 8.68
CA MET A 343 -10.13 -12.34 8.53
C MET A 343 -9.26 -11.14 8.18
N ASN A 344 -9.70 -10.27 7.27
CA ASN A 344 -8.95 -9.07 6.91
C ASN A 344 -8.86 -8.09 8.09
N LYS A 345 -9.91 -7.96 8.92
CA LYS A 345 -9.89 -7.13 10.13
C LYS A 345 -8.93 -7.64 11.20
N LEU A 346 -8.98 -8.93 11.56
CA LEU A 346 -8.08 -9.46 12.60
C LEU A 346 -6.62 -9.46 12.12
N LYS A 347 -6.34 -9.69 10.83
CA LYS A 347 -5.01 -9.46 10.23
C LYS A 347 -4.59 -7.99 10.32
N LYS A 348 -5.46 -7.02 10.00
CA LYS A 348 -5.18 -5.57 10.19
C LYS A 348 -4.86 -5.24 11.65
N MET A 349 -5.57 -5.84 12.63
CA MET A 349 -5.23 -5.69 14.05
C MET A 349 -3.85 -6.24 14.38
N ALA A 350 -3.59 -7.50 14.04
CA ALA A 350 -2.33 -8.17 14.36
C ALA A 350 -1.13 -7.49 13.69
N LEU A 351 -1.23 -7.09 12.41
CA LEU A 351 -0.20 -6.31 11.73
C LEU A 351 0.01 -4.93 12.35
N ARG A 352 -1.04 -4.30 12.88
CA ARG A 352 -0.92 -3.04 13.61
C ARG A 352 -0.22 -3.23 14.96
N VAL A 353 -0.55 -4.29 15.70
CA VAL A 353 0.13 -4.65 16.95
C VAL A 353 1.60 -4.93 16.69
N ILE A 354 1.93 -5.72 15.66
CA ILE A 354 3.32 -5.96 15.25
C ILE A 354 4.01 -4.64 14.92
N ALA A 355 3.40 -3.77 14.12
CA ALA A 355 3.97 -2.48 13.76
C ALA A 355 4.07 -1.45 14.91
N GLU A 356 3.28 -1.62 15.98
CA GLU A 356 3.34 -0.83 17.21
C GLU A 356 4.28 -1.48 18.26
N SER A 357 4.62 -2.77 18.12
CA SER A 357 5.61 -3.48 18.95
C SER A 357 7.04 -3.44 18.41
N LEU A 358 7.26 -2.98 17.17
CA LEU A 358 8.61 -2.64 16.67
C LEU A 358 9.09 -1.38 17.40
N SER A 359 10.02 -1.50 18.33
CA SER A 359 10.53 -0.38 19.13
C SER A 359 11.74 0.32 18.48
N GLU A 360 12.13 1.48 19.03
CA GLU A 360 13.39 2.13 18.64
C GLU A 360 14.62 1.23 18.93
N GLU A 361 14.50 0.24 19.83
CA GLU A 361 15.55 -0.72 20.14
C GLU A 361 15.84 -1.71 18.99
N GLU A 362 14.86 -2.14 18.17
CA GLU A 362 15.14 -2.99 17.00
C GLU A 362 15.94 -2.23 15.92
N ILE A 363 15.68 -0.92 15.78
CA ILE A 363 16.47 -0.06 14.88
C ILE A 363 17.89 0.14 15.44
N ALA A 364 18.04 0.26 16.76
CA ALA A 364 19.35 0.33 17.42
C ALA A 364 20.15 -0.98 17.26
N GLY A 365 19.53 -2.14 17.49
CA GLY A 365 20.17 -3.45 17.33
C GLY A 365 20.60 -3.73 15.88
N LEU A 366 19.79 -3.35 14.89
CA LEU A 366 20.20 -3.42 13.48
C LEU A 366 21.39 -2.50 13.17
N ARG A 367 21.52 -1.34 13.85
CA ARG A 367 22.70 -0.48 13.73
C ARG A 367 23.95 -1.09 14.36
N GLU A 368 23.81 -1.81 15.47
CA GLU A 368 24.91 -2.57 16.07
C GLU A 368 25.37 -3.72 15.16
N ILE A 369 24.44 -4.49 14.58
CA ILE A 369 24.76 -5.55 13.62
C ILE A 369 25.44 -4.98 12.37
N PHE A 370 24.93 -3.87 11.81
CA PHE A 370 25.57 -3.18 10.69
C PHE A 370 27.00 -2.74 11.03
N THR A 371 27.19 -2.12 12.20
CA THR A 371 28.52 -1.67 12.68
C THR A 371 29.48 -2.85 12.96
N ALA A 372 28.95 -4.03 13.30
CA ALA A 372 29.74 -5.25 13.49
C ALA A 372 30.11 -5.96 12.16
N MET A 373 29.38 -5.68 11.08
CA MET A 373 29.65 -6.16 9.72
C MET A 373 30.57 -5.21 8.93
N ASP A 374 30.35 -3.89 9.00
CA ASP A 374 31.22 -2.84 8.42
C ASP A 374 32.53 -2.70 9.24
N THR A 375 33.37 -3.73 9.14
CA THR A 375 34.67 -3.80 9.84
C THR A 375 35.65 -2.74 9.36
N GLY A 376 35.52 -2.30 8.10
CA GLY A 376 36.27 -1.19 7.52
C GLY A 376 35.83 0.19 8.01
N LYS A 377 34.66 0.30 8.66
CA LYS A 377 34.02 1.57 9.05
C LYS A 377 33.82 2.53 7.87
N SER A 378 33.51 1.95 6.71
CA SER A 378 33.34 2.66 5.44
C SER A 378 31.97 3.31 5.30
N GLY A 379 30.99 2.89 6.12
CA GLY A 379 29.58 3.29 6.01
C GLY A 379 28.75 2.41 5.07
N ALA A 380 29.35 1.38 4.47
CA ALA A 380 28.70 0.37 3.64
C ALA A 380 29.33 -1.02 3.85
N ILE A 381 28.55 -2.08 3.67
CA ILE A 381 29.04 -3.47 3.81
C ILE A 381 29.45 -3.98 2.43
N THR A 382 30.71 -4.39 2.30
CA THR A 382 31.23 -5.06 1.09
C THR A 382 30.84 -6.55 1.04
N PHE A 383 30.98 -7.20 -0.13
CA PHE A 383 30.76 -8.65 -0.27
C PHE A 383 31.58 -9.47 0.74
N ASP A 384 32.87 -9.15 0.91
CA ASP A 384 33.76 -9.87 1.82
C ASP A 384 33.39 -9.63 3.30
N GLU A 385 32.90 -8.45 3.65
CA GLU A 385 32.40 -8.13 4.98
C GLU A 385 31.07 -8.80 5.29
N LEU A 386 30.14 -8.85 4.33
CA LEU A 386 28.91 -9.61 4.46
C LEU A 386 29.21 -11.10 4.63
N LYS A 387 30.13 -11.65 3.82
CA LYS A 387 30.60 -13.03 3.90
C LYS A 387 31.25 -13.35 5.26
N ALA A 388 32.16 -12.50 5.72
CA ALA A 388 32.81 -12.67 7.03
C ALA A 388 31.82 -12.49 8.20
N GLY A 389 30.86 -11.56 8.07
CA GLY A 389 29.78 -11.35 9.03
C GLY A 389 28.88 -12.57 9.15
N LEU A 390 28.35 -13.08 8.03
CA LEU A 390 27.50 -14.27 7.99
C LEU A 390 28.20 -15.50 8.55
N GLN A 391 29.49 -15.71 8.23
CA GLN A 391 30.30 -16.78 8.82
C GLN A 391 30.48 -16.61 10.34
N ARG A 392 30.73 -15.37 10.82
CA ARG A 392 30.84 -15.06 12.26
C ARG A 392 29.54 -15.31 13.03
N TYR A 393 28.38 -15.14 12.39
CA TYR A 393 27.07 -15.48 12.94
C TYR A 393 26.61 -16.92 12.65
N GLY A 394 27.49 -17.79 12.11
CA GLY A 394 27.25 -19.22 11.95
C GLY A 394 26.49 -19.65 10.69
N ALA A 395 26.28 -18.75 9.72
CA ALA A 395 25.71 -19.08 8.42
C ALA A 395 26.80 -19.48 7.41
N THR A 396 26.75 -20.72 6.92
CA THR A 396 27.69 -21.23 5.91
C THR A 396 27.03 -21.24 4.53
N LEU A 397 27.06 -20.09 3.86
CA LEU A 397 26.56 -19.91 2.50
C LEU A 397 27.71 -19.97 1.48
N LYS A 398 27.38 -20.35 0.24
CA LYS A 398 28.30 -20.29 -0.91
C LYS A 398 28.42 -18.86 -1.40
N ASP A 399 29.56 -18.54 -2.01
CA ASP A 399 29.84 -17.23 -2.60
C ASP A 399 28.76 -16.78 -3.60
N THR A 400 28.14 -17.71 -4.35
CA THR A 400 27.00 -17.41 -5.24
C THR A 400 25.76 -16.98 -4.48
N GLU A 401 25.44 -17.63 -3.36
CA GLU A 401 24.26 -17.34 -2.53
C GLU A 401 24.45 -16.00 -1.79
N ILE A 402 25.68 -15.67 -1.41
CA ILE A 402 26.05 -14.36 -0.84
C ILE A 402 25.97 -13.27 -1.91
N GLN A 403 26.37 -13.57 -3.16
CA GLN A 403 26.25 -12.63 -4.28
C GLN A 403 24.78 -12.35 -4.61
N ASP A 404 23.92 -13.36 -4.58
CA ASP A 404 22.47 -13.19 -4.78
C ASP A 404 21.85 -12.32 -3.67
N LEU A 405 22.30 -12.46 -2.42
CA LEU A 405 21.89 -11.59 -1.30
C LEU A 405 22.40 -10.15 -1.47
N MET A 406 23.64 -9.94 -1.91
CA MET A 406 24.16 -8.61 -2.25
C MET A 406 23.31 -7.97 -3.35
N ASN A 407 23.09 -8.68 -4.47
CA ASN A 407 22.31 -8.19 -5.61
C ASN A 407 20.85 -7.87 -5.26
N ALA A 408 20.30 -8.51 -4.22
CA ALA A 408 18.94 -8.26 -3.74
C ALA A 408 18.84 -7.06 -2.76
N ALA A 409 19.94 -6.69 -2.11
CA ALA A 409 19.99 -5.62 -1.10
C ALA A 409 20.58 -4.31 -1.63
N ASP A 410 21.59 -4.37 -2.50
CA ASP A 410 22.25 -3.25 -3.19
C ASP A 410 21.35 -2.71 -4.32
N VAL A 411 20.28 -2.02 -3.93
CA VAL A 411 19.30 -1.43 -4.86
C VAL A 411 19.92 -0.28 -5.67
N SER A 412 20.96 0.36 -5.14
CA SER A 412 21.75 1.38 -5.84
C SER A 412 22.74 0.82 -6.87
N ASN A 413 22.96 -0.51 -6.87
CA ASN A 413 23.93 -1.21 -7.73
C ASN A 413 25.34 -0.60 -7.60
N SER A 414 25.72 -0.29 -6.36
CA SER A 414 27.00 0.30 -5.94
C SER A 414 28.14 -0.72 -5.78
N GLY A 415 27.81 -2.01 -5.69
CA GLY A 415 28.71 -3.10 -5.29
C GLY A 415 28.81 -3.31 -3.78
N THR A 416 28.05 -2.54 -2.99
CA THR A 416 28.07 -2.51 -1.52
C THR A 416 26.65 -2.32 -0.97
N ILE A 417 26.41 -2.67 0.30
CA ILE A 417 25.12 -2.44 0.95
C ILE A 417 25.27 -1.27 1.94
N ASP A 418 24.67 -0.11 1.67
CA ASP A 418 24.69 1.01 2.61
C ASP A 418 23.79 0.77 3.85
N TYR A 419 23.85 1.63 4.88
CA TYR A 419 23.02 1.45 6.08
C TYR A 419 21.52 1.49 5.79
N GLY A 420 21.06 2.33 4.87
CA GLY A 420 19.67 2.41 4.43
C GLY A 420 19.22 1.18 3.66
N GLU A 421 20.08 0.63 2.80
CA GLU A 421 19.87 -0.62 2.06
C GLU A 421 19.87 -1.84 2.98
N PHE A 422 20.79 -1.93 3.92
CA PHE A 422 20.84 -2.99 4.94
C PHE A 422 19.58 -2.98 5.81
N ILE A 423 19.17 -1.79 6.29
CA ILE A 423 17.92 -1.62 7.04
C ILE A 423 16.72 -1.94 6.16
N ALA A 424 16.67 -1.50 4.90
CA ALA A 424 15.57 -1.80 3.99
C ALA A 424 15.45 -3.30 3.73
N ALA A 425 16.53 -3.98 3.34
CA ALA A 425 16.54 -5.43 3.10
C ALA A 425 16.15 -6.20 4.38
N THR A 426 16.75 -5.86 5.52
CA THR A 426 16.50 -6.58 6.78
C THR A 426 15.09 -6.32 7.33
N ILE A 427 14.55 -5.10 7.21
CA ILE A 427 13.15 -4.81 7.59
C ILE A 427 12.16 -5.46 6.60
N HIS A 428 12.45 -5.48 5.31
CA HIS A 428 11.54 -6.05 4.30
C HIS A 428 11.48 -7.59 4.39
N LEU A 429 12.57 -8.24 4.82
CA LEU A 429 12.61 -9.66 5.19
C LEU A 429 11.97 -9.92 6.58
N ASN A 430 12.22 -9.07 7.58
CA ASN A 430 11.72 -9.26 8.94
C ASN A 430 10.18 -9.15 9.08
N LYS A 431 9.51 -8.43 8.18
CA LYS A 431 8.09 -8.04 8.32
C LYS A 431 7.06 -9.16 8.17
N LEU A 432 7.43 -10.33 7.63
CA LEU A 432 6.42 -11.33 7.19
C LEU A 432 6.58 -12.74 7.79
N GLU A 433 7.74 -13.13 8.31
CA GLU A 433 8.01 -14.56 8.59
C GLU A 433 8.54 -14.91 10.00
N ARG A 434 8.93 -13.93 10.84
CA ARG A 434 9.46 -14.23 12.18
C ARG A 434 8.34 -14.61 13.16
N LYS A 435 8.41 -15.85 13.69
CA LYS A 435 7.53 -16.37 14.75
C LYS A 435 7.44 -15.45 15.97
N GLU A 436 8.53 -14.76 16.31
CA GLU A 436 8.61 -13.84 17.46
C GLU A 436 7.57 -12.71 17.38
N HIS A 437 7.34 -12.15 16.19
CA HIS A 437 6.32 -11.12 15.97
C HIS A 437 4.89 -11.67 16.08
N LEU A 438 4.67 -12.93 15.66
CA LEU A 438 3.37 -13.60 15.83
C LEU A 438 3.09 -13.94 17.29
N VAL A 439 4.11 -14.35 18.06
CA VAL A 439 4.02 -14.53 19.53
C VAL A 439 3.72 -13.21 20.22
N ALA A 440 4.44 -12.14 19.90
CA ALA A 440 4.22 -10.81 20.49
C ALA A 440 2.80 -10.28 20.18
N ALA A 441 2.33 -10.47 18.93
CA ALA A 441 0.97 -10.12 18.55
C ALA A 441 -0.07 -10.92 19.33
N PHE A 442 0.11 -12.23 19.47
CA PHE A 442 -0.79 -13.09 20.24
C PHE A 442 -0.85 -12.67 21.72
N GLN A 443 0.31 -12.48 22.36
CA GLN A 443 0.43 -12.06 23.76
C GLN A 443 -0.11 -10.66 24.05
N TYR A 444 -0.25 -9.81 23.03
CA TYR A 444 -0.95 -8.52 23.20
C TYR A 444 -2.47 -8.69 23.31
N PHE A 445 -3.03 -9.70 22.64
CA PHE A 445 -4.46 -10.04 22.73
C PHE A 445 -4.74 -10.91 23.97
N ASP A 446 -3.96 -11.96 24.20
CA ASP A 446 -4.00 -12.83 25.40
C ASP A 446 -3.48 -12.06 26.64
N LYS A 447 -4.37 -11.26 27.23
CA LYS A 447 -4.07 -10.36 28.36
C LYS A 447 -3.89 -11.14 29.65
N ASP A 448 -4.66 -12.21 29.84
CA ASP A 448 -4.62 -13.03 31.06
C ASP A 448 -3.54 -14.14 31.01
N LYS A 449 -2.92 -14.35 29.85
CA LYS A 449 -1.90 -15.38 29.57
C LYS A 449 -2.44 -16.80 29.70
N SER A 450 -3.72 -16.99 29.40
CA SER A 450 -4.37 -18.30 29.35
C SER A 450 -3.90 -19.15 28.15
N GLY A 451 -3.28 -18.53 27.14
CA GLY A 451 -2.92 -19.18 25.88
C GLY A 451 -4.04 -19.17 24.83
N TYR A 452 -5.13 -18.44 25.09
CA TYR A 452 -6.29 -18.30 24.22
C TYR A 452 -6.72 -16.84 24.16
N ILE A 453 -7.11 -16.37 22.98
CA ILE A 453 -7.72 -15.04 22.81
C ILE A 453 -9.24 -15.18 22.93
N THR A 454 -9.84 -14.52 23.92
CA THR A 454 -11.30 -14.53 24.14
C THR A 454 -12.03 -13.35 23.48
N ILE A 455 -13.36 -13.43 23.37
CA ILE A 455 -14.20 -12.30 22.90
C ILE A 455 -13.98 -11.05 23.79
N GLY A 456 -13.82 -11.24 25.10
CA GLY A 456 -13.57 -10.15 26.05
C GLY A 456 -12.26 -9.43 25.76
N GLU A 457 -11.22 -10.17 25.44
CA GLU A 457 -9.90 -9.65 25.10
C GLU A 457 -9.85 -9.01 23.71
N LEU A 458 -10.49 -9.61 22.70
CA LEU A 458 -10.68 -8.95 21.39
C LEU A 458 -11.47 -7.64 21.54
N LYS A 459 -12.44 -7.58 22.44
CA LYS A 459 -13.20 -6.36 22.75
C LYS A 459 -12.34 -5.30 23.40
N GLN A 460 -11.50 -5.69 24.36
CA GLN A 460 -10.54 -4.80 24.99
C GLN A 460 -9.51 -4.30 23.96
N ALA A 461 -8.91 -5.19 23.17
CA ALA A 461 -7.98 -4.83 22.12
C ALA A 461 -8.61 -3.95 21.03
N CYS A 462 -9.87 -4.18 20.65
CA CYS A 462 -10.58 -3.28 19.73
C CYS A 462 -10.82 -1.89 20.33
N ALA A 463 -11.06 -1.79 21.64
CA ALA A 463 -11.16 -0.52 22.34
C ALA A 463 -9.80 0.21 22.43
N GLU A 464 -8.72 -0.50 22.80
CA GLU A 464 -7.35 0.01 22.81
C GLU A 464 -6.90 0.48 21.41
N LEU A 465 -7.22 -0.31 20.37
CA LEU A 465 -6.95 0.01 18.97
C LEU A 465 -7.98 1.00 18.36
N ASN A 466 -8.97 1.48 19.11
CA ASN A 466 -10.00 2.44 18.71
C ASN A 466 -10.88 2.03 17.49
N MET A 467 -11.06 0.73 17.27
CA MET A 467 -11.93 0.22 16.22
C MET A 467 -13.40 0.14 16.68
N LYS A 468 -14.32 0.63 15.84
CA LYS A 468 -15.77 0.63 16.11
C LYS A 468 -16.51 -0.16 15.02
N ASN A 469 -17.66 -0.74 15.38
CA ASN A 469 -18.48 -1.60 14.52
C ASN A 469 -17.79 -2.91 14.07
N VAL A 470 -16.86 -3.43 14.87
CA VAL A 470 -16.36 -4.79 14.69
C VAL A 470 -17.27 -5.74 15.44
N LEU A 471 -17.83 -6.72 14.72
CA LEU A 471 -18.53 -7.86 15.30
C LEU A 471 -17.46 -8.87 15.71
N LEU A 472 -17.32 -9.13 17.00
CA LEU A 472 -16.16 -9.83 17.57
C LEU A 472 -16.44 -11.33 17.69
N GLU A 473 -17.70 -11.64 17.97
CA GLU A 473 -18.34 -12.95 17.85
C GLU A 473 -18.05 -13.54 16.46
N ASP A 474 -18.16 -12.71 15.42
CA ASP A 474 -17.89 -13.06 14.02
C ASP A 474 -16.40 -13.28 13.71
N ILE A 475 -15.48 -12.69 14.49
CA ILE A 475 -14.05 -12.91 14.31
C ILE A 475 -13.64 -14.23 14.97
N ILE A 476 -14.19 -14.54 16.15
CA ILE A 476 -13.92 -15.82 16.82
C ILE A 476 -14.50 -16.96 15.98
N GLN A 477 -15.79 -16.92 15.65
CA GLN A 477 -16.47 -17.99 14.90
C GLN A 477 -15.80 -18.38 13.56
N GLU A 478 -15.02 -17.47 12.96
CA GLU A 478 -14.37 -17.68 11.65
C GLU A 478 -12.89 -18.10 11.76
N VAL A 479 -12.29 -18.07 12.96
CA VAL A 479 -10.88 -18.41 13.22
C VAL A 479 -10.75 -19.66 14.11
N ASP A 480 -11.62 -19.74 15.10
CA ASP A 480 -11.90 -20.90 15.94
C ASP A 480 -12.24 -22.13 15.07
N GLN A 481 -11.38 -23.14 15.11
CA GLN A 481 -11.46 -24.35 14.30
C GLN A 481 -11.97 -25.54 15.09
N ASP A 482 -11.77 -25.59 16.40
CA ASP A 482 -12.28 -26.67 17.27
C ASP A 482 -13.63 -26.33 17.94
N ASN A 483 -14.08 -25.08 17.78
CA ASN A 483 -15.34 -24.51 18.27
C ASN A 483 -15.41 -24.37 19.81
N ASP A 484 -14.27 -24.07 20.47
CA ASP A 484 -14.21 -23.82 21.92
C ASP A 484 -14.71 -22.42 22.35
N GLY A 485 -14.94 -21.53 21.38
CA GLY A 485 -15.38 -20.14 21.58
C GLY A 485 -14.24 -19.14 21.81
N ARG A 486 -13.00 -19.50 21.48
CA ARG A 486 -11.77 -18.72 21.66
C ARG A 486 -10.88 -18.86 20.41
N ILE A 487 -9.67 -18.34 20.47
CA ILE A 487 -8.66 -18.52 19.41
C ILE A 487 -7.34 -18.92 20.08
N ASP A 488 -6.85 -20.13 19.83
CA ASP A 488 -5.54 -20.58 20.33
C ASP A 488 -4.37 -19.99 19.51
N TYR A 489 -3.13 -20.16 19.97
CA TYR A 489 -1.95 -19.66 19.24
C TYR A 489 -1.76 -20.32 17.87
N ALA A 490 -2.06 -21.61 17.72
CA ALA A 490 -1.97 -22.32 16.45
C ALA A 490 -3.04 -21.85 15.45
N GLU A 491 -4.23 -21.47 15.92
CA GLU A 491 -5.33 -20.91 15.14
C GLU A 491 -5.07 -19.46 14.75
N PHE A 492 -4.54 -18.65 15.68
CA PHE A 492 -4.10 -17.29 15.39
C PHE A 492 -2.96 -17.27 14.36
N VAL A 493 -1.94 -18.12 14.55
CA VAL A 493 -0.87 -18.31 13.55
C VAL A 493 -1.46 -18.85 12.26
N ALA A 494 -2.35 -19.84 12.30
CA ALA A 494 -3.03 -20.36 11.13
C ALA A 494 -3.97 -19.33 10.48
N MET A 495 -4.42 -18.27 11.16
CA MET A 495 -5.21 -17.18 10.57
C MET A 495 -4.30 -16.12 9.95
N MET A 496 -3.22 -15.72 10.62
CA MET A 496 -2.16 -14.89 10.04
C MET A 496 -1.60 -15.57 8.79
N GLN A 497 -1.49 -16.90 8.86
CA GLN A 497 -1.17 -17.79 7.75
C GLN A 497 -2.40 -18.27 6.97
N LYS A 498 -3.66 -17.89 7.20
CA LYS A 498 -4.76 -18.08 6.22
C LYS A 498 -4.81 -16.91 5.23
N GLY A 499 -3.62 -16.41 4.90
CA GLY A 499 -3.29 -15.87 3.58
C GLY A 499 -2.08 -16.61 2.96
N ASN A 500 -1.66 -17.72 3.57
CA ASN A 500 -0.33 -18.33 3.51
C ASN A 500 -0.28 -19.80 4.07
N ALA A 501 -1.41 -20.55 4.04
CA ALA A 501 -1.64 -21.92 4.56
C ALA A 501 -3.16 -22.25 4.63
N GLY A 502 -3.57 -23.48 4.34
CA GLY A 502 -4.95 -23.99 4.41
C GLY A 502 -5.49 -24.46 3.05
N VAL A 503 -5.59 -25.76 2.71
CA VAL A 503 -5.68 -26.96 3.57
C VAL A 503 -5.02 -28.18 2.88
N GLY A 504 -3.98 -28.79 3.48
CA GLY A 504 -3.51 -30.12 3.05
C GLY A 504 -2.16 -30.61 3.60
N ARG A 505 -2.09 -31.05 4.87
CA ARG A 505 -0.84 -31.57 5.47
C ARG A 505 -0.30 -32.85 4.81
N ARG A 506 0.97 -32.83 4.41
CA ARG A 506 1.96 -33.91 4.69
C ARG A 506 3.33 -33.30 5.01
N PRO A 507 4.08 -33.80 6.02
CA PRO A 507 5.33 -33.21 6.45
C PRO A 507 6.52 -33.70 5.61
N MET A 508 7.41 -32.77 5.25
CA MET A 508 8.80 -33.06 4.87
C MET A 508 9.74 -32.22 5.76
N ARG A 509 10.89 -32.81 6.10
CA ARG A 509 11.81 -32.36 7.16
C ARG A 509 12.95 -31.48 6.61
N ASN A 510 13.46 -30.61 7.49
CA ASN A 510 14.75 -29.88 7.42
C ASN A 510 14.79 -28.77 6.33
N SER A 511 15.49 -27.65 6.51
CA SER A 511 16.60 -27.29 7.42
C SER A 511 16.49 -25.84 7.96
N LEU A 512 17.45 -25.45 8.80
CA LEU A 512 17.70 -24.08 9.31
C LEU A 512 16.81 -23.59 10.47
N ASN A 513 17.05 -24.14 11.67
CA ASN A 513 16.81 -23.41 12.93
C ASN A 513 18.07 -22.60 13.25
N MET A 514 17.95 -21.27 13.39
CA MET A 514 18.93 -20.46 14.11
C MET A 514 18.35 -20.10 15.48
N SER A 515 19.10 -20.38 16.54
CA SER A 515 18.74 -20.08 17.92
C SER A 515 19.78 -19.14 18.50
N ILE A 516 19.43 -17.87 18.71
CA ILE A 516 20.30 -16.90 19.37
C ILE A 516 20.15 -17.06 20.89
N ARG A 517 20.93 -17.97 21.46
CA ARG A 517 21.32 -17.96 22.88
C ARG A 517 22.77 -18.41 23.02
N ASP A 518 23.40 -17.91 24.08
CA ASP A 518 24.75 -18.21 24.57
C ASP A 518 25.92 -17.47 23.88
N VAL A 519 26.13 -16.22 24.31
CA VAL A 519 27.44 -15.55 24.29
C VAL A 519 28.16 -15.86 25.61
N PRO A 520 29.30 -16.57 25.62
CA PRO A 520 30.04 -16.81 26.84
C PRO A 520 30.88 -15.60 27.25
N GLY A 521 30.64 -15.13 28.48
CA GLY A 521 31.64 -14.66 29.45
C GLY A 521 32.76 -13.71 28.98
N SER A 522 32.68 -12.46 29.44
CA SER A 522 33.85 -11.60 29.61
C SER A 522 34.76 -12.09 30.74
N GLN A 523 35.97 -12.54 30.42
CA GLN A 523 37.22 -12.27 31.15
C GLN A 523 38.40 -12.32 30.17
#